data_AF-D5Q5F8-F1
#
_entry.id   AF-D5Q5F8-F1
#
_cell.length_a   1.000
_cell.length_b   1.000
_cell.length_c   1.000
_cell.angle_alpha   90.00
_cell.angle_beta   90.00
_cell.angle_gamma   90.00
#
_symmetry.space_group_name_H-M   'P 1'
#
loop_
_entity.id
_entity.type
_entity.pdbx_description
1 polymer ?
#
loop_
_entity_poly.entity_id
_entity_poly.type
_entity_poly.pdbx_seq_one_letter_code
_entity_poly.pdbx_strand_id
1 'polypeptide(L)'
;MLKGKQRAYLRSLANTLKPTTQIGKEGVTESFLEQLDGMLRTRELVKVTILENAGLDAKETANAVCEALRAEFVQAIGFKFTIYKRNIEEPKILFPGHEQAKAKTKNNNVTKKGKPTKRAVR
;
A
#
# COMPACT_ATOMS: atom_id res chain seq x y z
N MET A 1 -1.82 -10.45 -7.88
CA MET A 1 -3.02 -11.08 -7.29
C MET A 1 -2.79 -11.35 -5.80
N LEU A 2 -3.60 -10.75 -4.93
CA LEU A 2 -3.54 -10.93 -3.47
C LEU A 2 -3.93 -12.34 -3.02
N LYS A 3 -3.17 -12.94 -2.10
CA LYS A 3 -3.55 -14.20 -1.44
C LYS A 3 -4.67 -13.98 -0.42
N GLY A 4 -5.53 -14.96 -0.19
CA GLY A 4 -6.68 -14.85 0.73
C GLY A 4 -6.30 -14.36 2.15
N LYS A 5 -5.20 -14.87 2.71
CA LYS A 5 -4.67 -14.42 4.02
C LYS A 5 -4.21 -12.95 4.00
N GLN A 6 -3.58 -12.52 2.91
CA GLN A 6 -3.15 -11.13 2.74
C GLN A 6 -4.35 -10.19 2.61
N ARG A 7 -5.36 -10.59 1.81
CA ARG A 7 -6.61 -9.84 1.69
C ARG A 7 -7.31 -9.70 3.04
N ALA A 8 -7.39 -10.76 3.83
CA ALA A 8 -7.99 -10.71 5.17
C ALA A 8 -7.26 -9.73 6.11
N TYR A 9 -5.92 -9.70 6.04
CA TYR A 9 -5.12 -8.74 6.81
C TYR A 9 -5.34 -7.28 6.37
N LEU A 10 -5.33 -7.02 5.06
CA LEU A 10 -5.66 -5.68 4.53
C LEU A 10 -7.08 -5.28 4.91
N ARG A 11 -8.01 -6.22 4.95
CA ARG A 11 -9.39 -6.01 5.38
C ARG A 11 -9.46 -5.53 6.83
N SER A 12 -8.72 -6.15 7.74
CA SER A 12 -8.66 -5.71 9.13
C SER A 12 -8.10 -4.29 9.27
N LEU A 13 -7.05 -3.95 8.51
CA LEU A 13 -6.49 -2.59 8.50
C LEU A 13 -7.47 -1.57 7.92
N ALA A 14 -8.16 -1.94 6.84
CA ALA A 14 -9.11 -1.08 6.14
C ALA A 14 -10.32 -0.70 6.99
N ASN A 15 -10.77 -1.59 7.90
CA ASN A 15 -11.91 -1.32 8.77
C ASN A 15 -11.63 -0.19 9.76
N THR A 16 -10.42 -0.14 10.32
CA THR A 16 -9.99 0.91 11.25
C THR A 16 -9.63 2.21 10.52
N LEU A 17 -9.33 2.14 9.22
CA LEU A 17 -8.96 3.30 8.41
C LEU A 17 -10.18 4.17 8.06
N LYS A 18 -10.00 5.48 8.21
CA LYS A 18 -10.96 6.48 7.73
C LYS A 18 -10.82 6.67 6.21
N PRO A 19 -11.92 6.86 5.47
CA PRO A 19 -11.83 7.21 4.05
C PRO A 19 -10.98 8.45 3.85
N THR A 20 -10.06 8.40 2.88
CA THR A 20 -9.17 9.53 2.58
C THR A 20 -9.75 10.43 1.51
N THR A 21 -10.52 9.86 0.57
CA THR A 21 -11.16 10.57 -0.53
C THR A 21 -12.58 10.11 -0.74
N GLN A 22 -13.32 10.88 -1.52
CA GLN A 22 -14.69 10.56 -1.90
C GLN A 22 -14.97 10.83 -3.38
N ILE A 23 -15.91 10.08 -3.96
CA ILE A 23 -16.40 10.21 -5.32
C ILE A 23 -17.79 10.82 -5.28
N GLY A 24 -17.98 11.94 -5.98
CA GLY A 24 -19.27 12.63 -6.09
C GLY A 24 -19.96 12.36 -7.43
N LYS A 25 -20.85 13.27 -7.83
CA LYS A 25 -21.63 13.19 -9.07
C LYS A 25 -20.80 13.16 -10.34
N GLU A 26 -19.61 13.76 -10.31
CA GLU A 26 -18.66 13.73 -11.44
C GLU A 26 -18.07 12.33 -11.67
N GLY A 27 -18.22 11.41 -10.73
CA GLY A 27 -17.74 10.05 -10.84
C GLY A 27 -16.22 9.95 -10.80
N VAL A 28 -15.68 8.97 -11.53
CA VAL A 28 -14.24 8.74 -11.64
C VAL A 28 -13.70 9.59 -12.78
N THR A 29 -13.02 10.68 -12.44
CA THR A 29 -12.33 11.56 -13.39
C THR A 29 -10.84 11.24 -13.45
N GLU A 30 -10.16 11.67 -14.52
CA GLU A 30 -8.70 11.48 -14.66
C GLU A 30 -7.93 12.13 -13.51
N SER A 31 -8.29 13.38 -13.15
CA SER A 31 -7.68 14.07 -12.02
C SER A 31 -7.87 13.33 -10.70
N PHE A 32 -9.00 12.65 -10.51
CA PHE A 32 -9.22 11.81 -9.34
C PHE A 32 -8.31 10.57 -9.36
N LEU A 33 -8.12 9.94 -10.52
CA LEU A 33 -7.21 8.81 -10.67
C LEU A 33 -5.76 9.20 -10.35
N GLU A 34 -5.29 10.34 -10.85
CA GLU A 34 -3.95 10.87 -10.55
C GLU A 34 -3.74 11.13 -9.04
N GLN A 35 -4.72 11.77 -8.41
CA GLN A 35 -4.70 11.99 -6.95
C GLN A 35 -4.65 10.66 -6.18
N LEU A 36 -5.45 9.68 -6.63
CA LEU A 36 -5.53 8.38 -6.00
C LEU A 36 -4.24 7.58 -6.17
N ASP A 37 -3.54 7.68 -7.32
CA ASP A 37 -2.23 7.07 -7.52
C ASP A 37 -1.18 7.63 -6.56
N GLY A 38 -1.14 8.95 -6.38
CA GLY A 38 -0.23 9.60 -5.43
C GLY A 38 -0.49 9.17 -3.98
N MET A 39 -1.75 9.01 -3.59
CA MET A 39 -2.13 8.49 -2.28
C MET A 39 -1.74 7.02 -2.10
N LEU A 40 -1.98 6.20 -3.12
CA LEU A 40 -1.61 4.79 -3.13
C LEU A 40 -0.10 4.60 -3.02
N ARG A 41 0.70 5.42 -3.69
CA ARG A 41 2.17 5.38 -3.57
C ARG A 41 2.64 5.68 -2.15
N THR A 42 1.96 6.57 -1.44
CA THR A 42 2.38 7.03 -0.10
C THR A 42 1.87 6.13 1.03
N ARG A 43 0.63 5.65 0.92
CA ARG A 43 -0.08 4.92 2.00
C ARG A 43 -0.25 3.44 1.71
N GLU A 44 -0.08 3.00 0.46
CA GLU A 44 -0.31 1.66 -0.08
C GLU A 44 -1.75 1.15 0.01
N LEU A 45 -2.51 1.55 1.03
CA LEU A 45 -3.90 1.20 1.26
C LEU A 45 -4.73 2.47 1.34
N VAL A 46 -5.71 2.59 0.45
CA VAL A 46 -6.60 3.75 0.39
C VAL A 46 -8.05 3.30 0.44
N LYS A 47 -8.82 4.00 1.27
CA LYS A 47 -10.26 3.81 1.41
C LYS A 47 -10.97 5.01 0.81
N VAL A 48 -11.92 4.73 -0.08
CA VAL A 48 -12.68 5.73 -0.83
C VAL A 48 -14.16 5.59 -0.48
N THR A 49 -14.85 6.72 -0.36
CA THR A 49 -16.32 6.76 -0.17
C THR A 49 -16.98 7.25 -1.45
N ILE A 50 -17.94 6.52 -1.97
CA ILE A 50 -18.84 6.98 -3.00
C ILE A 50 -19.99 7.70 -2.31
N LEU A 51 -20.31 8.90 -2.77
CA LEU A 51 -21.49 9.62 -2.31
C LEU A 51 -22.73 8.99 -2.94
N GLU A 52 -23.82 8.89 -2.18
CA GLU A 52 -25.07 8.29 -2.66
C GLU A 52 -25.62 8.99 -3.92
N ASN A 53 -25.31 10.27 -4.05
CA ASN A 53 -25.70 11.09 -5.20
C ASN A 53 -24.95 10.76 -6.51
N ALA A 54 -23.87 9.96 -6.45
CA ALA A 54 -23.11 9.55 -7.61
C ALA A 54 -23.85 8.49 -8.44
N GLY A 55 -24.74 7.71 -7.81
CA GLY A 55 -25.44 6.61 -8.49
C GLY A 55 -24.52 5.49 -8.97
N LEU A 56 -23.30 5.40 -8.43
CA LEU A 56 -22.28 4.42 -8.83
C LEU A 56 -22.23 3.25 -7.86
N ASP A 57 -22.06 2.04 -8.39
CA ASP A 57 -21.82 0.86 -7.58
C ASP A 57 -20.38 0.81 -7.08
N ALA A 58 -20.20 0.52 -5.78
CA ALA A 58 -18.88 0.52 -5.15
C ALA A 58 -17.96 -0.58 -5.67
N LYS A 59 -18.50 -1.72 -6.09
CA LYS A 59 -17.70 -2.83 -6.61
C LYS A 59 -17.29 -2.57 -8.05
N GLU A 60 -18.22 -2.12 -8.89
CA GLU A 60 -17.93 -1.77 -10.30
C GLU A 60 -16.91 -0.64 -10.38
N THR A 61 -17.13 0.43 -9.62
CA THR A 61 -16.22 1.59 -9.56
C THR A 61 -14.83 1.15 -9.08
N ALA A 62 -14.75 0.32 -8.04
CA ALA A 62 -13.49 -0.16 -7.53
C ALA A 62 -12.73 -1.02 -8.55
N ASN A 63 -13.43 -1.86 -9.32
CA ASN A 63 -12.81 -2.66 -10.38
C ASN A 63 -12.23 -1.77 -11.49
N ALA A 64 -13.00 -0.78 -11.96
CA ALA A 64 -12.54 0.16 -12.98
C ALA A 64 -11.28 0.94 -12.51
N VAL A 65 -11.28 1.41 -11.27
CA VAL A 65 -10.13 2.08 -10.66
C VAL A 65 -8.93 1.14 -10.51
N CYS A 66 -9.17 -0.12 -10.11
CA CYS A 66 -8.13 -1.12 -10.00
C CYS A 66 -7.45 -1.43 -11.34
N GLU A 67 -8.23 -1.51 -12.42
CA GLU A 67 -7.72 -1.71 -13.78
C GLU A 67 -6.86 -0.52 -14.23
N ALA A 68 -7.35 0.70 -14.03
CA ALA A 68 -6.62 1.93 -14.40
C ALA A 68 -5.29 2.07 -13.63
N LEU A 69 -5.31 1.86 -12.32
CA LEU A 69 -4.16 2.12 -11.44
C LEU A 69 -3.26 0.91 -11.21
N ARG A 70 -3.59 -0.25 -11.82
CA ARG A 70 -2.97 -1.56 -11.55
C ARG A 70 -2.92 -1.86 -10.05
N ALA A 71 -4.03 -1.57 -9.38
CA ALA A 71 -4.22 -1.79 -7.96
C ALA A 71 -5.03 -3.06 -7.72
N GLU A 72 -5.00 -3.56 -6.50
CA GLU A 72 -5.72 -4.76 -6.09
C GLU A 72 -6.94 -4.41 -5.25
N PHE A 73 -8.08 -4.99 -5.60
CA PHE A 73 -9.32 -4.85 -4.85
C PHE A 73 -9.26 -5.66 -3.54
N VAL A 74 -9.53 -5.00 -2.42
CA VAL A 74 -9.56 -5.62 -1.09
C VAL A 74 -10.99 -5.93 -0.68
N GLN A 75 -11.85 -4.91 -0.61
CA GLN A 75 -13.23 -5.04 -0.15
C GLN A 75 -14.08 -3.82 -0.58
N ALA A 76 -15.38 -4.04 -0.79
CA ALA A 76 -16.43 -3.01 -0.80
C ALA A 76 -17.42 -3.24 0.37
N ILE A 77 -17.88 -2.17 1.00
CA ILE A 77 -18.88 -2.15 2.09
C ILE A 77 -19.82 -0.97 1.83
N GLY A 78 -21.06 -1.25 1.45
CA GLY A 78 -22.02 -0.20 1.06
C GLY A 78 -21.41 0.69 -0.01
N PHE A 79 -21.41 2.00 0.23
CA PHE A 79 -20.80 2.98 -0.68
C PHE A 79 -19.29 3.18 -0.48
N LYS A 80 -18.61 2.36 0.31
CA LYS A 80 -17.16 2.50 0.56
C LYS A 80 -16.41 1.34 -0.06
N PHE A 81 -15.26 1.61 -0.66
CA PHE A 81 -14.38 0.56 -1.15
C PHE A 81 -12.94 0.81 -0.73
N THR A 82 -12.15 -0.25 -0.74
CA THR A 82 -10.73 -0.22 -0.37
C THR A 82 -9.90 -0.90 -1.43
N ILE A 83 -8.84 -0.21 -1.82
CA ILE A 83 -7.87 -0.64 -2.81
C ILE A 83 -6.46 -0.62 -2.22
N TYR A 84 -5.65 -1.55 -2.68
CA TYR A 84 -4.28 -1.71 -2.25
C TYR A 84 -3.33 -1.72 -3.45
N LYS A 85 -2.25 -0.96 -3.38
CA LYS A 85 -1.16 -0.99 -4.35
C LYS A 85 0.15 -1.09 -3.58
N ARG A 86 0.90 -2.14 -3.84
CA ARG A 86 2.19 -2.37 -3.19
C ARG A 86 3.20 -1.35 -3.71
N ASN A 87 3.89 -0.67 -2.79
CA ASN A 87 5.04 0.14 -3.16
C ASN A 87 6.28 -0.75 -3.35
N ILE A 88 7.02 -0.53 -4.43
CA ILE A 88 8.20 -1.34 -4.78
C ILE A 88 9.42 -0.85 -3.98
N GLU A 89 9.50 0.45 -3.73
CA GLU A 89 10.68 1.10 -3.12
C GLU A 89 10.63 1.01 -1.59
N GLU A 90 9.49 1.31 -0.97
CA GLU A 90 9.32 1.31 0.48
C GLU A 90 7.96 0.71 0.88
N PRO A 91 7.88 -0.62 1.10
CA PRO A 91 6.64 -1.26 1.52
C PRO A 91 6.40 -1.00 3.02
N LYS A 92 5.32 -0.28 3.33
CA LYS A 92 4.91 0.07 4.70
C LYS A 92 4.04 -1.01 5.33
N ILE A 93 3.24 -1.72 4.54
CA ILE A 93 2.36 -2.78 5.01
C ILE A 93 3.12 -4.12 4.97
N LEU A 94 3.49 -4.59 6.16
CA LEU A 94 4.09 -5.91 6.37
C LEU A 94 2.97 -6.93 6.64
N PHE A 95 2.99 -8.05 5.91
CA PHE A 95 2.04 -9.13 6.15
C PHE A 95 2.57 -10.08 7.24
N PRO A 96 1.87 -10.27 8.37
CA PRO A 96 2.30 -11.20 9.41
C PRO A 96 2.31 -12.63 8.83
N GLY A 97 3.47 -13.30 8.89
CA GLY A 97 3.66 -14.68 8.41
C GLY A 97 4.21 -14.82 6.97
N HIS A 98 4.49 -13.71 6.28
CA HIS A 98 5.32 -13.74 5.08
C HIS A 98 6.53 -12.84 5.31
N GLU A 99 7.64 -13.45 5.74
CA GLU A 99 8.94 -12.80 5.73
C GLU A 99 9.17 -12.25 4.31
N GLN A 100 9.19 -10.92 4.20
CA GLN A 100 9.51 -10.28 2.93
C GLN A 100 10.90 -10.78 2.55
N ALA A 101 11.02 -11.42 1.39
CA ALA A 101 12.32 -11.72 0.80
C ALA A 101 13.09 -10.40 0.73
N LYS A 102 13.97 -10.17 1.70
CA LYS A 102 14.78 -8.96 1.78
C LYS A 102 15.50 -8.84 0.45
N ALA A 103 15.23 -7.77 -0.29
CA ALA A 103 16.15 -7.34 -1.33
C ALA A 103 17.51 -7.19 -0.64
N LYS A 104 18.47 -8.03 -1.05
CA LYS A 104 19.85 -7.98 -0.58
C LYS A 104 20.43 -6.62 -0.98
N THR A 105 20.30 -5.60 -0.14
CA THR A 105 21.22 -4.46 -0.19
C THR A 105 22.59 -4.99 0.26
N LYS A 106 23.39 -5.42 -0.72
CA LYS A 106 24.83 -5.65 -0.54
C LYS A 106 25.49 -4.30 -0.24
N ASN A 107 25.53 -3.89 1.02
CA ASN A 107 26.58 -2.98 1.46
C ASN A 107 27.81 -3.82 1.82
N ASN A 108 28.57 -4.13 0.78
CA ASN A 108 29.90 -4.69 0.87
C ASN A 108 30.85 -3.51 1.16
N ASN A 109 31.25 -3.31 2.41
CA ASN A 109 32.46 -2.53 2.68
C ASN A 109 33.38 -3.25 3.66
N VAL A 110 34.16 -4.15 3.06
CA VAL A 110 35.56 -4.50 3.31
C VAL A 110 36.13 -4.15 4.71
N THR A 111 36.33 -5.21 5.48
CA THR A 111 37.33 -5.32 6.54
C THR A 111 38.75 -4.97 6.06
N LYS A 112 39.44 -4.07 6.75
CA LYS A 112 40.91 -4.09 6.92
C LYS A 112 41.20 -4.00 8.43
N LYS A 113 41.32 -5.14 9.12
CA LYS A 113 42.58 -5.79 9.55
C LYS A 113 43.56 -4.82 10.23
N GLY A 114 43.82 -5.05 11.53
CA GLY A 114 45.05 -4.59 12.19
C GLY A 114 44.99 -4.45 13.73
N LYS A 115 44.91 -5.57 14.47
CA LYS A 115 45.51 -5.70 15.83
C LYS A 115 46.95 -6.22 15.57
N PRO A 116 48.03 -5.95 16.38
CA PRO A 116 48.00 -5.90 17.85
C PRO A 116 49.05 -5.04 18.61
N THR A 117 48.81 -4.90 19.92
CA THR A 117 49.75 -4.85 21.09
C THR A 117 51.07 -4.05 21.06
N LYS A 118 51.32 -3.21 22.10
CA LYS A 118 52.33 -3.43 23.17
C LYS A 118 52.51 -2.20 24.10
N ARG A 119 52.66 -2.52 25.40
CA ARG A 119 53.31 -1.82 26.55
C ARG A 119 54.04 -0.47 26.32
N ALA A 120 53.81 0.47 27.24
CA ALA A 120 54.80 1.33 27.91
C ALA A 120 54.12 1.88 29.19
N VAL A 121 54.45 1.47 30.42
CA VAL A 121 55.58 1.88 31.29
C VAL A 121 55.89 3.38 31.24
N ARG A 122 55.37 4.13 32.22
CA ARG A 122 56.16 4.91 33.17
C ARG A 122 55.30 5.30 34.37
#